data_AF-A0A9W6BUN5-F1
#
_entry.id   AF-A0A9W6BUN5-F1
#
_cell.length_a   1.000
_cell.length_b   1.000
_cell.length_c   1.000
_cell.angle_alpha   90.00
_cell.angle_beta   90.00
_cell.angle_gamma   90.00
#
_symmetry.space_group_name_H-M   'P 1'
#
loop_
_entity.id
_entity.type
_entity.pdbx_description
1 polymer ?
#
loop_
_entity_poly.entity_id
_entity_poly.type
_entity_poly.pdbx_seq_one_letter_code
_entity_poly.pdbx_strand_id
1 'polypeptide(L)'
;MWPAFWLLPNSQTCDACGPYGSWPYSGEIDILETINDMTYAYGTIHYGVVTSSGSATMNQGHFRPPSYSLALEWHTYAFEWSANQMWWYVDDVLYYTTHSFALSDEGWWASSQTGTPTGPNSPFDAPFYVILNLAVGGNWPGAPNATTVFPSRLLVDYVRVLGY
;
A
#
# COMPACT_ATOMS: atom_id res chain seq x y z
N MET A 1 -17.32 -0.98 0.87
CA MET A 1 -16.47 -2.03 0.24
C MET A 1 -15.04 -1.53 0.17
N TRP A 2 -14.05 -2.40 0.28
CA TRP A 2 -12.62 -2.01 0.28
C TRP A 2 -11.76 -3.05 -0.45
N PRO A 3 -11.70 -3.01 -1.79
CA PRO A 3 -10.70 -3.77 -2.54
C PRO A 3 -9.29 -3.22 -2.31
N ALA A 4 -8.31 -4.13 -2.23
CA ALA A 4 -6.90 -3.81 -2.07
C ALA A 4 -5.99 -4.73 -2.90
N PHE A 5 -4.90 -4.15 -3.42
CA PHE A 5 -3.75 -4.82 -4.03
C PHE A 5 -2.50 -4.24 -3.38
N TRP A 6 -1.78 -5.08 -2.63
CA TRP A 6 -0.76 -4.61 -1.70
C TRP A 6 0.27 -5.68 -1.41
N LEU A 7 1.34 -5.30 -0.72
CA LEU A 7 2.51 -6.11 -0.46
C LEU A 7 2.85 -6.08 1.03
N LEU A 8 3.25 -7.24 1.57
CA LEU A 8 3.83 -7.37 2.91
C LEU A 8 5.19 -8.06 2.89
N PRO A 9 6.03 -7.87 3.92
CA PRO A 9 7.36 -8.44 3.99
C PRO A 9 7.27 -9.95 4.07
N ASN A 10 8.12 -10.64 3.30
CA ASN A 10 8.16 -12.08 3.27
C ASN A 10 9.03 -12.62 4.42
N SER A 11 8.40 -13.24 5.41
CA SER A 11 9.08 -13.91 6.52
C SER A 11 8.56 -15.33 6.71
N GLN A 12 9.47 -16.23 7.07
CA GLN A 12 9.13 -17.62 7.41
C GLN A 12 8.70 -17.80 8.86
N THR A 13 8.81 -16.76 9.69
CA THR A 13 8.64 -16.88 11.16
C THR A 13 7.35 -16.27 11.69
N CYS A 14 6.68 -15.41 10.91
CA CYS A 14 5.42 -14.78 11.26
C CYS A 14 4.76 -14.14 10.03
N ASP A 15 3.45 -13.93 10.13
CA ASP A 15 2.72 -13.08 9.18
C ASP A 15 3.02 -11.60 9.44
N ALA A 16 3.05 -10.79 8.38
CA ALA A 16 3.25 -9.34 8.43
C ALA A 16 4.50 -8.92 9.26
N CYS A 17 5.59 -9.65 9.14
CA CYS A 17 6.84 -9.36 9.83
C CYS A 17 8.04 -9.56 8.89
N GLY A 18 9.19 -9.03 9.26
CA GLY A 18 10.40 -9.09 8.45
C GLY A 18 11.65 -8.80 9.27
N PRO A 19 12.78 -8.48 8.61
CA PRO A 19 14.07 -8.29 9.28
C PRO A 19 14.09 -7.14 10.29
N TYR A 20 13.09 -6.25 10.27
CA TYR A 20 12.99 -5.08 11.13
C TYR A 20 11.96 -5.24 12.26
N GLY A 21 11.28 -6.39 12.34
CA GLY A 21 10.25 -6.68 13.34
C GLY A 21 8.87 -6.88 12.72
N SER A 22 7.84 -6.93 13.56
CA SER A 22 6.44 -6.99 13.12
C SER A 22 6.04 -5.70 12.40
N TRP A 23 4.90 -5.71 11.70
CA TRP A 23 4.28 -4.50 11.19
C TRP A 23 4.20 -3.40 12.27
N PRO A 24 4.42 -2.12 11.91
CA PRO A 24 4.80 -1.58 10.60
C PRO A 24 6.32 -1.52 10.38
N TYR A 25 7.13 -2.03 11.32
CA TYR A 25 8.59 -1.86 11.28
C TYR A 25 9.24 -2.45 10.03
N SER A 26 8.69 -3.56 9.51
CA SER A 26 9.18 -4.19 8.28
C SER A 26 8.51 -3.70 7.00
N GLY A 27 7.60 -2.73 7.09
CA GLY A 27 6.97 -2.09 5.94
C GLY A 27 5.70 -2.75 5.44
N GLU A 28 4.91 -1.98 4.72
CA GLU A 28 3.75 -2.36 3.91
C GLU A 28 3.71 -1.45 2.68
N ILE A 29 3.35 -1.99 1.52
CA ILE A 29 3.24 -1.21 0.27
C ILE A 29 1.88 -1.49 -0.34
N ASP A 30 1.03 -0.48 -0.36
CA ASP A 30 -0.28 -0.55 -1.00
C ASP A 30 -0.20 0.00 -2.42
N ILE A 31 -0.36 -0.88 -3.41
CA ILE A 31 -0.36 -0.52 -4.83
C ILE A 31 -1.71 0.10 -5.21
N LEU A 32 -2.78 -0.45 -4.64
CA LEU A 32 -4.12 0.08 -4.73
C LEU A 32 -4.84 -0.18 -3.42
N GLU A 33 -5.36 0.88 -2.83
CA GLU A 33 -6.57 0.80 -2.02
C GLU A 33 -7.65 1.69 -2.60
N THR A 34 -8.90 1.24 -2.56
CA THR A 34 -10.03 2.09 -2.86
C THR A 34 -11.22 1.68 -2.02
N ILE A 35 -12.12 2.62 -1.73
CA ILE A 35 -13.26 2.39 -0.85
C ILE A 35 -14.57 2.86 -1.48
N ASN A 36 -15.65 2.17 -1.11
CA ASN A 36 -17.04 2.57 -1.33
C ASN A 36 -17.45 2.91 -2.76
N ASP A 37 -17.38 4.17 -3.18
CA ASP A 37 -17.76 4.62 -4.52
C ASP A 37 -16.63 4.44 -5.55
N MET A 38 -15.45 4.03 -5.08
CA MET A 38 -14.23 3.84 -5.86
C MET A 38 -13.86 5.04 -6.73
N THR A 39 -14.07 6.26 -6.21
CA THR A 39 -13.69 7.49 -6.92
C THR A 39 -12.22 7.87 -6.75
N TYR A 40 -11.50 7.21 -5.86
CA TYR A 40 -10.07 7.40 -5.61
C TYR A 40 -9.34 6.06 -5.60
N ALA A 41 -8.15 6.02 -6.17
CA ALA A 41 -7.16 4.98 -5.90
C ALA A 41 -6.07 5.58 -5.02
N TYR A 42 -5.74 4.90 -3.92
CA TYR A 42 -4.69 5.31 -3.00
C TYR A 42 -3.48 4.40 -3.18
N GLY A 43 -2.30 5.01 -3.28
CA GLY A 43 -1.02 4.32 -3.19
C GLY A 43 -0.34 4.76 -1.91
N THR A 44 0.03 3.81 -1.06
CA THR A 44 0.52 4.09 0.29
C THR A 44 1.73 3.24 0.60
N ILE A 45 2.65 3.78 1.41
CA ILE A 45 3.60 2.98 2.17
C ILE A 45 3.36 3.17 3.66
N HIS A 46 3.36 2.10 4.44
CA HIS A 46 3.37 2.16 5.90
C HIS A 46 4.71 1.66 6.43
N TYR A 47 5.28 2.38 7.39
CA TYR A 47 6.60 2.06 7.95
C TYR A 47 6.79 2.69 9.33
N GLY A 48 7.96 2.42 9.93
CA GLY A 48 8.42 3.10 11.13
C GLY A 48 7.78 2.57 12.41
N VAL A 49 7.47 3.49 13.34
CA VAL A 49 6.98 3.16 14.68
C VAL A 49 5.49 3.44 14.77
N VAL A 50 4.75 2.57 15.46
CA VAL A 50 3.35 2.84 15.81
C VAL A 50 3.29 4.03 16.77
N THR A 51 2.61 5.10 16.38
CA THR A 51 2.39 6.27 17.23
C THR A 51 1.55 5.89 18.45
N SER A 52 1.49 6.79 19.44
CA SER A 52 0.64 6.59 20.64
C SER A 52 -0.86 6.46 20.30
N SER A 53 -1.29 6.89 19.11
CA SER A 53 -2.66 6.72 18.61
C SER A 53 -2.89 5.37 17.90
N GLY A 54 -1.87 4.51 17.82
CA GLY A 54 -1.97 3.21 17.16
C GLY A 54 -1.78 3.24 15.63
N SER A 55 -1.28 4.34 15.07
CA SER A 55 -1.10 4.50 13.62
C SER A 55 0.36 4.37 13.22
N ALA A 56 0.66 3.71 12.12
CA ALA A 56 1.99 3.72 11.51
C ALA A 56 2.29 5.08 10.85
N THR A 57 3.57 5.41 10.67
CA THR A 57 3.94 6.46 9.71
C THR A 57 3.54 6.00 8.31
N MET A 58 3.04 6.93 7.50
CA MET A 58 2.67 6.62 6.12
C MET A 58 2.99 7.76 5.16
N ASN A 59 3.35 7.40 3.93
CA ASN A 59 3.39 8.33 2.81
C ASN A 59 2.31 7.87 1.81
N GLN A 60 1.40 8.76 1.45
CA GLN A 60 0.24 8.42 0.62
C GLN A 60 0.06 9.44 -0.50
N GLY A 61 -0.21 8.92 -1.69
CA GLY A 61 -0.76 9.67 -2.82
C GLY A 61 -2.09 9.11 -3.27
N HIS A 62 -2.77 9.84 -4.14
CA HIS A 62 -4.03 9.36 -4.71
C HIS A 62 -4.18 9.75 -6.18
N PHE A 63 -4.85 8.89 -6.92
CA PHE A 63 -5.37 9.16 -8.24
C PHE A 63 -6.89 9.33 -8.16
N ARG A 64 -7.41 10.32 -8.89
CA ARG A 64 -8.85 10.55 -9.03
C ARG A 64 -9.20 10.73 -10.50
N PRO A 65 -9.95 9.82 -11.13
CA PRO A 65 -10.46 10.06 -12.47
C PRO A 65 -11.41 11.27 -12.50
N PRO A 66 -11.52 11.99 -13.64
CA PRO A 66 -12.28 13.24 -13.70
C PRO A 66 -13.78 13.10 -13.38
N SER A 67 -14.41 11.99 -13.78
CA SER A 67 -15.87 11.88 -13.72
C SER A 67 -16.43 10.45 -13.73
N TYR A 68 -15.67 9.43 -13.29
CA TYR A 68 -16.15 8.06 -13.25
C TYR A 68 -15.65 7.30 -12.01
N SER A 69 -16.31 6.18 -11.69
CA SER A 69 -15.87 5.26 -10.65
C SER A 69 -14.92 4.23 -11.25
N LEU A 70 -13.82 3.92 -10.55
CA LEU A 70 -12.85 2.90 -10.94
C LEU A 70 -13.46 1.47 -10.99
N ALA A 71 -14.68 1.29 -10.50
CA ALA A 71 -15.38 0.00 -10.56
C ALA A 71 -16.12 -0.24 -11.90
N LEU A 72 -16.17 0.74 -12.81
CA LEU A 72 -16.95 0.66 -14.05
C LEU A 72 -16.19 0.01 -15.22
N GLU A 73 -14.86 0.07 -15.22
CA GLU A 73 -14.01 -0.44 -16.29
C GLU A 73 -12.79 -1.18 -15.73
N TRP A 74 -12.06 -1.87 -16.61
CA TRP A 74 -10.77 -2.46 -16.25
C TRP A 74 -9.71 -1.36 -16.22
N HIS A 75 -8.90 -1.37 -15.18
CA HIS A 75 -7.78 -0.45 -15.02
C HIS A 75 -6.50 -1.23 -14.75
N THR A 76 -5.38 -0.70 -15.22
CA THR A 76 -4.05 -1.23 -14.86
C THR A 76 -3.48 -0.41 -13.72
N TYR A 77 -3.32 -1.05 -12.57
CA TYR A 77 -2.63 -0.50 -11.41
C TYR A 77 -1.19 -1.00 -11.43
N ALA A 78 -0.24 -0.09 -11.67
CA ALA A 78 1.16 -0.44 -11.74
C ALA A 78 1.96 0.25 -10.63
N PHE A 79 2.99 -0.46 -10.18
CA PHE A 79 3.91 -0.01 -9.15
C PHE A 79 5.33 -0.34 -9.60
N GLU A 80 6.18 0.69 -9.61
CA GLU A 80 7.60 0.54 -9.87
C GLU A 80 8.37 0.79 -8.58
N TRP A 81 9.32 -0.10 -8.29
CA TRP A 81 10.09 -0.09 -7.06
C TRP A 81 11.57 -0.25 -7.37
N SER A 82 12.32 0.79 -7.02
CA SER A 82 13.77 0.78 -7.01
C SER A 82 14.28 0.87 -5.58
N ALA A 83 15.60 0.66 -5.39
CA ALA A 83 16.20 0.75 -4.07
C ALA A 83 15.91 2.08 -3.36
N ASN A 84 15.79 3.18 -4.11
CA ASN A 84 15.67 4.51 -3.52
C ASN A 84 14.41 5.30 -3.87
N GLN A 85 13.58 4.83 -4.80
CA GLN A 85 12.38 5.52 -5.24
C GLN A 85 11.28 4.51 -5.59
N MET A 86 10.03 4.94 -5.41
CA MET A 86 8.85 4.17 -5.73
C MET A 86 7.84 5.05 -6.47
N TRP A 87 7.12 4.46 -7.41
CA TRP A 87 6.17 5.15 -8.28
C TRP A 87 4.87 4.37 -8.44
N TRP A 88 3.74 5.06 -8.42
CA TRP A 88 2.42 4.48 -8.60
C TRP A 88 1.72 5.05 -9.82
N TYR A 89 1.05 4.17 -10.54
CA TYR A 89 0.37 4.47 -11.79
C TYR A 89 -1.05 3.89 -11.82
N VAL A 90 -1.94 4.62 -12.47
CA VAL A 90 -3.23 4.10 -12.94
C VAL A 90 -3.28 4.35 -14.45
N ASP A 91 -3.45 3.30 -15.24
CA ASP A 91 -3.53 3.37 -16.71
C ASP A 91 -2.36 4.16 -17.34
N ASP A 92 -1.13 3.77 -16.98
CA ASP A 92 0.13 4.40 -17.39
C ASP A 92 0.32 5.87 -16.93
N VAL A 93 -0.61 6.43 -16.16
CA VAL A 93 -0.50 7.77 -15.58
C VAL A 93 0.16 7.69 -14.20
N LEU A 94 1.40 8.18 -14.12
CA LEU A 94 2.08 8.41 -12.84
C LEU A 94 1.30 9.42 -12.00
N TYR A 95 0.86 9.02 -10.81
CA TYR A 95 0.13 9.90 -9.90
C TYR A 95 0.83 10.11 -8.55
N TYR A 96 1.76 9.23 -8.18
CA TYR A 96 2.45 9.34 -6.92
C TYR A 96 3.88 8.79 -6.98
N THR A 97 4.78 9.48 -6.28
CA THR A 97 6.17 9.09 -6.14
C THR A 97 6.59 9.31 -4.68
N THR A 98 7.37 8.39 -4.13
CA THR A 98 8.05 8.60 -2.84
C THR A 98 9.50 8.10 -2.90
N HIS A 99 10.35 8.61 -2.01
CA HIS A 99 11.79 8.43 -2.06
C HIS A 99 12.37 8.06 -0.68
N SER A 100 13.35 7.16 -0.68
CA SER A 100 14.26 6.97 0.45
C SER A 100 15.20 8.18 0.58
N PHE A 101 15.88 8.32 1.73
CA PHE A 101 16.99 9.26 1.94
C PHE A 101 16.71 10.78 1.87
N ALA A 102 15.47 11.24 1.78
CA ALA A 102 15.22 12.63 2.13
C ALA A 102 15.35 12.78 3.66
N LEU A 103 16.43 13.40 4.13
CA LEU A 103 16.54 13.96 5.49
C LEU A 103 15.73 15.29 5.59
N SER A 104 14.54 15.29 4.99
CA SER A 104 13.50 16.31 5.05
C SER A 104 12.15 15.59 5.10
N ASP A 105 11.07 16.33 5.38
CA ASP A 105 9.71 15.83 5.67
C ASP A 105 9.01 15.03 4.53
N GLU A 106 9.74 14.59 3.50
CA GLU A 106 9.24 13.95 2.26
C GLU A 106 9.87 12.57 1.99
N GLY A 107 10.77 12.09 2.85
CA GLY A 107 11.41 10.77 2.74
C GLY A 107 10.86 9.73 3.72
N TRP A 108 11.13 8.45 3.47
CA TRP A 108 10.95 7.41 4.50
C TRP A 108 12.23 7.17 5.30
N TRP A 109 12.08 6.92 6.59
CA TRP A 109 13.12 6.37 7.47
C TRP A 109 12.47 5.37 8.42
N ALA A 110 13.14 4.26 8.68
CA ALA A 110 12.70 3.29 9.69
C ALA A 110 13.76 3.11 10.77
N SER A 111 13.29 2.68 11.94
CA SER A 111 14.10 2.03 12.96
C SER A 111 13.55 0.61 13.07
N SER A 112 14.38 -0.34 13.49
CA SER A 112 13.88 -1.68 13.83
C SER A 112 13.03 -1.62 15.10
N GLN A 113 12.22 -2.65 15.34
CA GLN A 113 11.43 -2.79 16.55
C GLN A 113 12.26 -2.73 17.85
N THR A 114 13.53 -3.12 17.78
CA THR A 114 14.49 -3.03 18.90
C THR A 114 15.13 -1.64 19.06
N GLY A 115 14.72 -0.65 18.25
CA GLY A 115 15.25 0.70 18.28
C GLY A 115 16.61 0.86 17.60
N THR A 116 17.11 -0.18 16.91
CA THR A 116 18.37 -0.11 16.18
C THR A 116 18.18 0.67 14.88
N PRO A 117 18.98 1.72 14.62
CA PRO A 117 18.95 2.44 13.35
C PRO A 117 19.15 1.47 12.19
N THR A 118 18.33 1.60 11.16
CA THR A 118 18.41 0.73 9.98
C THR A 118 19.07 1.45 8.81
N GLY A 119 19.36 0.67 7.77
CA GLY A 119 19.82 1.23 6.50
C GLY A 119 18.80 2.21 5.91
N PRO A 120 19.24 3.05 4.98
CA PRO A 120 18.44 4.15 4.46
C PRO A 120 17.33 3.76 3.48
N ASN A 121 17.37 2.54 2.94
CA ASN A 121 16.30 1.97 2.12
C ASN A 121 15.31 1.17 2.98
N SER A 122 15.63 0.93 4.25
CA SER A 122 14.75 0.22 5.18
C SER A 122 13.42 0.98 5.36
N PRO A 123 12.30 0.27 5.45
CA PRO A 123 12.21 -1.18 5.53
C PRO A 123 11.98 -1.87 4.17
N PHE A 124 12.01 -1.11 3.08
CA PHE A 124 11.74 -1.55 1.72
C PHE A 124 13.01 -1.99 1.00
N ASP A 125 13.80 -2.83 1.66
CA ASP A 125 15.03 -3.45 1.17
C ASP A 125 15.09 -4.96 1.46
N ALA A 126 13.93 -5.57 1.71
CA ALA A 126 13.73 -7.01 1.88
C ALA A 126 12.70 -7.54 0.86
N PRO A 127 12.61 -8.86 0.61
CA PRO A 127 11.59 -9.43 -0.27
C PRO A 127 10.16 -9.28 0.30
N PHE A 128 9.19 -9.00 -0.56
CA PHE A 128 7.75 -8.89 -0.22
C PHE A 128 6.92 -9.92 -1.00
N TYR A 129 5.73 -10.24 -0.51
CA TYR A 129 4.74 -11.06 -1.21
C TYR A 129 3.47 -10.26 -1.54
N VAL A 130 2.78 -10.65 -2.61
CA VAL A 130 1.56 -9.99 -3.10
C VAL A 130 0.32 -10.46 -2.34
N ILE A 131 -0.57 -9.51 -2.06
CA ILE A 131 -1.90 -9.73 -1.47
C ILE A 131 -2.95 -9.05 -2.33
N LEU A 132 -4.05 -9.76 -2.57
CA LEU A 132 -5.26 -9.26 -3.21
C LEU A 132 -6.46 -9.64 -2.35
N ASN A 133 -7.25 -8.67 -1.94
CA ASN A 133 -8.46 -8.94 -1.16
C ASN A 133 -9.58 -7.92 -1.44
N LEU A 134 -10.80 -8.31 -1.09
CA LEU A 134 -11.97 -7.44 -1.03
C LEU A 134 -12.50 -7.43 0.40
N ALA A 135 -12.05 -6.46 1.19
CA ALA A 135 -12.56 -6.28 2.55
C ALA A 135 -13.99 -5.69 2.54
N VAL A 136 -14.75 -6.03 3.57
CA VAL A 136 -16.13 -5.60 3.78
C VAL A 136 -16.22 -4.91 5.14
N GLY A 137 -16.33 -3.59 5.11
CA GLY A 137 -16.30 -2.78 6.32
C GLY A 137 -14.88 -2.46 6.79
N GLY A 138 -14.78 -1.83 7.97
CA GLY A 138 -13.53 -1.35 8.56
C GLY A 138 -13.66 0.09 9.04
N ASN A 139 -12.67 0.56 9.81
CA ASN A 139 -12.68 1.94 10.34
C ASN A 139 -12.68 2.98 9.20
N TRP A 140 -11.97 2.69 8.11
CA TRP A 140 -11.85 3.62 6.98
C TRP A 140 -13.07 3.64 6.05
N PRO A 141 -13.53 2.50 5.47
CA PRO A 141 -14.72 2.51 4.62
C PRO A 141 -16.04 2.66 5.40
N GLY A 142 -16.03 2.48 6.72
CA GLY A 142 -17.23 2.40 7.56
C GLY A 142 -17.93 1.05 7.45
N ALA A 143 -18.93 0.81 8.29
CA ALA A 143 -19.72 -0.43 8.24
C ALA A 143 -20.59 -0.50 6.97
N PRO A 144 -20.80 -1.70 6.39
CA PRO A 144 -21.83 -1.91 5.38
C PRO A 144 -23.20 -1.44 5.88
N ASN A 145 -24.01 -0.92 4.97
CA ASN A 145 -25.34 -0.40 5.27
C ASN A 145 -26.37 -0.88 4.23
N ALA A 146 -27.60 -0.38 4.33
CA ALA A 146 -28.70 -0.77 3.45
C ALA A 146 -28.47 -0.49 1.95
N THR A 147 -27.52 0.39 1.59
CA THR A 147 -27.17 0.67 0.19
C THR A 147 -25.97 -0.15 -0.29
N THR A 148 -25.39 -1.00 0.57
CA THR A 148 -24.27 -1.87 0.18
C THR A 148 -24.78 -3.06 -0.62
N VAL A 149 -24.27 -3.22 -1.84
CA VAL A 149 -24.71 -4.28 -2.75
C VAL A 149 -23.91 -5.56 -2.52
N PHE A 150 -24.61 -6.67 -2.30
CA PHE A 150 -24.04 -8.01 -2.22
C PHE A 150 -24.72 -8.98 -3.21
N PRO A 151 -23.98 -9.93 -3.81
CA PRO A 151 -22.52 -10.09 -3.70
C PRO A 151 -21.76 -8.99 -4.46
N SER A 152 -20.60 -8.63 -3.96
CA SER A 152 -19.61 -7.79 -4.65
C SER A 152 -18.40 -8.64 -5.05
N ARG A 153 -17.67 -8.25 -6.09
CA ARG A 153 -16.54 -9.01 -6.63
C ARG A 153 -15.36 -8.07 -6.90
N LEU A 154 -14.16 -8.56 -6.61
CA LEU A 154 -12.91 -8.01 -7.13
C LEU A 154 -12.51 -8.92 -8.29
N LEU A 155 -12.50 -8.36 -9.51
CA LEU A 155 -12.09 -9.09 -10.71
C LEU A 155 -10.63 -8.74 -11.00
N VAL A 156 -9.81 -9.76 -11.21
CA VAL A 156 -8.38 -9.62 -11.51
C VAL A 156 -8.09 -10.44 -12.76
N ASP A 157 -7.74 -9.76 -13.85
CA ASP A 157 -7.39 -10.42 -15.11
C ASP A 157 -5.98 -11.04 -15.03
N TYR A 158 -5.00 -10.26 -14.57
CA TYR A 158 -3.64 -10.74 -14.39
C TYR A 158 -2.91 -10.02 -13.25
N VAL A 159 -1.83 -10.67 -12.78
CA VAL A 159 -0.75 -10.03 -12.02
C VAL A 159 0.55 -10.33 -12.75
N ARG A 160 1.35 -9.31 -13.03
CA ARG A 160 2.64 -9.45 -13.68
C ARG A 160 3.71 -8.77 -12.84
N VAL A 161 4.79 -9.50 -12.57
CA VAL A 161 5.99 -8.98 -11.89
C VAL A 161 7.12 -8.98 -12.91
N LEU A 162 7.79 -7.83 -13.05
CA LEU A 162 8.91 -7.63 -13.95
C LEU A 162 10.16 -7.32 -13.13
N GLY A 163 11.32 -7.81 -13.56
CA GLY A 163 12.62 -7.42 -13.03
C GLY A 163 13.46 -6.84 -14.15
N TYR A 164 14.11 -5.70 -13.88
CA TYR A 164 14.99 -4.99 -14.82
C TYR A 164 16.33 -4.68 -14.16
#